data_AF-A0A962JYT5-F1
#
_entry.id   AF-A0A962JYT5-F1
#
_cell.length_a   1.000
_cell.length_b   1.000
_cell.length_c   1.000
_cell.angle_alpha   90.00
_cell.angle_beta   90.00
_cell.angle_gamma   90.00
#
_symmetry.space_group_name_H-M   'P 1'
#
loop_
_entity.id
_entity.type
_entity.pdbx_description
1 polymer ?
#
loop_
_entity_poly.entity_id
_entity_poly.type
_entity_poly.pdbx_seq_one_letter_code
_entity_poly.pdbx_strand_id
1 'polypeptide(L)'
;MKNSLFPGTLFALLLLTQCQSSAAPSGEAAELLDRFWQTDTVAEAASIAPALSAQAGNVDTLYQWLKADPQYSADVPVGQVSLSRTDASGTEFPYVLLVPEDYTPSRAYPVEFNLHGGVNRPKIQPGESAWRQGYDALKLPGRIVVAPVAWSDAFWWLDNQADNLPAILHKVKQTYHVDDNRVYLTGVSDGGTGSYFFAFMQPTEWAAFLPYIGHPGVLSNPRARISYPLFFENLPGKPLFIVNSENDRLYPARVITPYIDLMTQAKADFVYTVIADGEHNTAWMPDQIDRIEAFKREHVRDPLPDRLQWITDRTDRYNRNHWIRLDGLRTEGEPGRLIVERQGNQITVNAVYVTDFTLLLNPEEVDFSQPVTVTVNGKVVQSGMIAQSADTLLKWAAKDRDRSMLFTAELNLHTP
;
A
#
# COMPACT_ATOMS: atom_id res chain seq x y z
N MET A 1 -44.60 -20.96 23.74
CA MET A 1 -43.22 -20.87 24.23
C MET A 1 -42.29 -20.65 23.04
N LYS A 2 -41.31 -19.76 23.23
CA LYS A 2 -40.25 -19.31 22.30
C LYS A 2 -40.66 -18.33 21.20
N ASN A 3 -40.58 -17.06 21.58
CA ASN A 3 -40.50 -15.89 20.71
C ASN A 3 -39.21 -15.92 19.88
N SER A 4 -39.33 -15.59 18.60
CA SER A 4 -38.24 -15.23 17.69
C SER A 4 -38.08 -13.70 17.68
N LEU A 5 -36.97 -13.19 18.22
CA LEU A 5 -36.54 -11.80 18.06
C LEU A 5 -35.49 -11.75 16.95
N PHE A 6 -35.82 -11.09 15.85
CA PHE A 6 -34.86 -10.62 14.85
C PHE A 6 -34.10 -9.42 15.44
N PRO A 7 -32.77 -9.29 15.23
CA PRO A 7 -32.08 -8.05 15.56
C PRO A 7 -32.41 -7.01 14.49
N GLY A 8 -32.99 -5.89 14.93
CA GLY A 8 -33.30 -4.74 14.10
C GLY A 8 -32.04 -4.09 13.55
N THR A 9 -32.07 -3.80 12.26
CA THR A 9 -31.10 -3.02 11.51
C THR A 9 -31.02 -1.61 12.13
N LEU A 10 -29.88 -1.28 12.72
CA LEU A 10 -29.57 0.07 13.16
C LEU A 10 -29.28 0.90 11.90
N PHE A 11 -30.26 1.70 11.46
CA PHE A 11 -30.03 2.71 10.42
C PHE A 11 -29.10 3.77 11.03
N ALA A 12 -27.82 3.74 10.65
CA ALA A 12 -26.92 4.86 10.88
C ALA A 12 -27.47 6.04 10.08
N LEU A 13 -27.99 7.04 10.79
CA LEU A 13 -28.38 8.32 10.21
C LEU A 13 -27.08 9.00 9.78
N LEU A 14 -26.72 8.92 8.50
CA LEU A 14 -25.69 9.79 7.93
C LEU A 14 -26.16 11.23 8.14
N LEU A 15 -25.56 11.93 9.09
CA LEU A 15 -25.57 13.38 9.14
C LEU A 15 -24.80 13.85 7.91
N LEU A 16 -25.54 14.15 6.84
CA LEU A 16 -25.07 14.96 5.72
C LEU A 16 -24.71 16.34 6.28
N THR A 17 -23.48 16.49 6.76
CA THR A 17 -22.84 17.80 6.80
C THR A 17 -22.92 18.37 5.40
N GLN A 18 -23.51 19.55 5.26
CA GLN A 18 -23.61 20.26 3.99
C GLN A 18 -22.20 20.55 3.48
N CYS A 19 -21.64 19.64 2.70
CA CYS A 19 -20.49 19.92 1.86
C CYS A 19 -20.97 20.95 0.84
N GLN A 20 -20.73 22.23 1.09
CA GLN A 20 -20.80 23.23 0.04
C GLN A 20 -19.83 22.74 -1.03
N SER A 21 -20.34 22.31 -2.19
CA SER A 21 -19.49 21.87 -3.30
C SER A 21 -18.59 23.06 -3.67
N SER A 22 -17.32 23.00 -3.29
CA SER A 22 -16.34 23.96 -3.77
C SER A 22 -16.32 23.88 -5.29
N ALA A 23 -16.31 25.02 -5.96
CA ALA A 23 -16.17 25.03 -7.41
C ALA A 23 -14.92 24.25 -7.83
N ALA A 24 -15.02 23.47 -8.91
CA ALA A 24 -13.88 22.79 -9.50
C ALA A 24 -12.79 23.83 -9.82
N PRO A 25 -11.50 23.46 -9.70
CA PRO A 25 -10.41 24.37 -10.06
C PRO A 25 -10.54 24.74 -11.54
N SER A 26 -10.17 25.97 -11.89
CA SER A 26 -10.21 26.46 -13.27
C SER A 26 -9.03 27.40 -13.53
N GLY A 27 -8.65 27.56 -14.81
CA GLY A 27 -7.50 28.36 -15.20
C GLY A 27 -6.22 27.92 -14.49
N GLU A 28 -5.49 28.88 -13.91
CA GLU A 28 -4.21 28.64 -13.22
C GLU A 28 -4.32 27.60 -12.09
N ALA A 29 -5.42 27.57 -11.34
CA ALA A 29 -5.61 26.62 -10.26
C ALA A 29 -5.66 25.17 -10.76
N ALA A 30 -6.31 24.93 -11.91
CA ALA A 30 -6.37 23.62 -12.53
C ALA A 30 -4.99 23.19 -13.05
N GLU A 31 -4.27 24.10 -13.70
CA GLU A 31 -2.91 23.83 -14.19
C GLU A 31 -1.94 23.50 -13.04
N LEU A 32 -2.02 24.21 -11.92
CA LEU A 32 -1.20 23.94 -10.73
C LEU A 32 -1.55 22.59 -10.10
N LEU A 33 -2.84 22.22 -10.04
CA LEU A 33 -3.27 20.93 -9.51
C LEU A 33 -2.78 19.77 -10.39
N ASP A 34 -2.96 19.87 -11.71
CA ASP A 34 -2.50 18.84 -12.65
C ASP A 34 -0.97 18.67 -12.55
N ARG A 35 -0.23 19.79 -12.55
CA ARG A 35 1.22 19.77 -12.35
C ARG A 35 1.61 19.18 -11.00
N PHE A 36 0.90 19.53 -9.93
CA PHE A 36 1.16 18.97 -8.59
C PHE A 36 1.12 17.45 -8.64
N TRP A 37 0.09 16.84 -9.24
CA TRP A 37 -0.03 15.38 -9.38
C TRP A 37 1.00 14.75 -10.32
N GLN A 38 1.44 15.48 -11.35
CA GLN A 38 2.37 14.98 -12.37
C GLN A 38 3.87 15.12 -12.01
N THR A 39 4.23 15.79 -10.92
CA THR A 39 5.64 15.97 -10.50
C THR A 39 6.35 14.68 -10.11
N ASP A 40 7.64 14.57 -10.46
CA ASP A 40 8.43 13.34 -10.30
C ASP A 40 8.92 13.11 -8.88
N THR A 41 9.09 14.19 -8.13
CA THR A 41 9.61 14.15 -6.77
C THR A 41 8.73 14.92 -5.80
N VAL A 42 8.79 14.53 -4.52
CA VAL A 42 8.13 15.27 -3.44
C VAL A 42 8.68 16.70 -3.35
N ALA A 43 9.95 16.92 -3.67
CA ALA A 43 10.56 18.25 -3.67
C ALA A 43 9.97 19.17 -4.76
N GLU A 44 9.72 18.64 -5.96
CA GLU A 44 9.05 19.38 -7.02
C GLU A 44 7.59 19.70 -6.63
N ALA A 45 6.86 18.73 -6.09
CA ALA A 45 5.50 18.96 -5.59
C ALA A 45 5.47 20.05 -4.50
N ALA A 46 6.44 20.04 -3.59
CA ALA A 46 6.59 21.04 -2.54
C ALA A 46 6.89 22.44 -3.09
N SER A 47 7.49 22.57 -4.28
CA SER A 47 7.69 23.86 -4.93
C SER A 47 6.40 24.47 -5.51
N ILE A 48 5.41 23.62 -5.85
CA ILE A 48 4.09 24.01 -6.39
C ILE A 48 3.11 24.30 -5.24
N ALA A 49 3.28 23.59 -4.12
CA ALA A 49 2.38 23.62 -2.96
C ALA A 49 1.95 25.03 -2.50
N PRO A 50 2.85 26.02 -2.31
CA PRO A 50 2.45 27.35 -1.86
C PRO A 50 1.50 28.07 -2.83
N ALA A 51 1.75 27.97 -4.14
CA ALA A 51 0.92 28.60 -5.15
C ALA A 51 -0.46 27.93 -5.24
N LEU A 52 -0.50 26.60 -5.21
CA LEU A 52 -1.74 25.84 -5.22
C LEU A 52 -2.61 26.12 -3.97
N SER A 53 -1.99 26.16 -2.79
CA SER A 53 -2.65 26.53 -1.54
C SER A 53 -3.23 27.94 -1.59
N ALA A 54 -2.48 28.91 -2.12
CA ALA A 54 -2.94 30.28 -2.29
C ALA A 54 -4.15 30.39 -3.23
N GLN A 55 -4.17 29.63 -4.34
CA GLN A 55 -5.31 29.58 -5.26
C GLN A 55 -6.57 28.97 -4.62
N ALA A 56 -6.41 27.93 -3.80
CA ALA A 56 -7.53 27.32 -3.10
C ALA A 56 -8.10 28.22 -1.98
N GLY A 57 -7.25 29.04 -1.35
CA GLY A 57 -7.62 30.00 -0.31
C GLY A 57 -7.97 29.41 1.05
N ASN A 58 -8.38 28.14 1.12
CA ASN A 58 -8.60 27.39 2.36
C ASN A 58 -8.39 25.88 2.15
N VAL A 59 -8.19 25.17 3.27
CA VAL A 59 -7.89 23.73 3.28
C VAL A 59 -9.04 22.86 2.77
N ASP A 60 -10.30 23.23 3.05
CA ASP A 60 -11.46 22.43 2.62
C ASP A 60 -11.60 22.44 1.09
N THR A 61 -11.44 23.61 0.46
CA THR A 61 -11.42 23.75 -1.00
C THR A 61 -10.26 22.98 -1.61
N LEU A 62 -9.07 23.10 -1.04
CA LEU A 62 -7.88 22.38 -1.50
C LEU A 62 -8.05 20.86 -1.39
N TYR A 63 -8.67 20.39 -0.31
CA TYR A 63 -8.97 18.98 -0.09
C TYR A 63 -9.91 18.44 -1.18
N GLN A 64 -11.00 19.15 -1.48
CA GLN A 64 -11.93 18.75 -2.54
C GLN A 64 -11.24 18.74 -3.92
N TRP A 65 -10.35 19.70 -4.19
CA TRP A 65 -9.56 19.73 -5.42
C TRP A 65 -8.61 18.53 -5.54
N LEU A 66 -7.87 18.21 -4.49
CA LEU A 66 -6.96 17.05 -4.47
C LEU A 66 -7.68 15.71 -4.54
N LYS A 67 -8.89 15.63 -3.97
CA LYS A 67 -9.71 14.40 -4.00
C LYS A 67 -10.29 14.12 -5.39
N ALA A 68 -10.57 15.17 -6.17
CA ALA A 68 -11.10 15.02 -7.52
C ALA A 68 -10.16 14.22 -8.43
N ASP A 69 -10.72 13.54 -9.44
CA ASP A 69 -9.91 12.88 -10.47
C ASP A 69 -9.11 13.93 -11.25
N PRO A 70 -7.77 13.80 -11.34
CA PRO A 70 -6.99 14.65 -12.22
C PRO A 70 -7.34 14.33 -13.67
N GLN A 71 -7.06 15.28 -14.57
CA GLN A 71 -7.30 15.04 -15.99
C GLN A 71 -6.24 14.11 -16.57
N TYR A 72 -6.67 12.90 -16.91
CA TYR A 72 -5.82 11.92 -17.59
C TYR A 72 -5.97 12.02 -19.12
N SER A 73 -4.83 11.98 -19.82
CA SER A 73 -4.82 11.94 -21.29
C SER A 73 -5.35 10.59 -21.80
N ALA A 74 -6.11 10.63 -22.90
CA ALA A 74 -6.42 9.43 -23.68
C ALA A 74 -5.28 9.06 -24.65
N ASP A 75 -4.41 10.02 -24.96
CA ASP A 75 -3.22 9.83 -25.79
C ASP A 75 -2.04 9.44 -24.89
N VAL A 76 -2.04 8.18 -24.46
CA VAL A 76 -0.98 7.56 -23.66
C VAL A 76 -0.61 6.20 -24.26
N PRO A 77 0.62 5.70 -24.05
CA PRO A 77 1.02 4.39 -24.55
C PRO A 77 0.11 3.27 -24.01
N VAL A 78 -0.35 2.38 -24.90
CA VAL A 78 -1.11 1.17 -24.55
C VAL A 78 -0.38 -0.09 -25.02
N GLY A 79 -0.87 -1.27 -24.64
CA GLY A 79 -0.22 -2.53 -24.95
C GLY A 79 1.01 -2.78 -24.08
N GLN A 80 2.08 -3.34 -24.67
CA GLN A 80 3.33 -3.59 -23.95
C GLN A 80 4.27 -2.40 -24.06
N VAL A 81 4.58 -1.77 -22.92
CA VAL A 81 5.43 -0.59 -22.83
C VAL A 81 6.64 -0.89 -21.93
N SER A 82 7.83 -0.94 -22.53
CA SER A 82 9.08 -1.12 -21.77
C SER A 82 9.59 0.22 -21.28
N LEU A 83 9.82 0.34 -19.98
CA LEU A 83 10.24 1.56 -19.31
C LEU A 83 11.39 1.29 -18.35
N SER A 84 12.04 2.35 -17.89
CA SER A 84 12.95 2.27 -16.75
C SER A 84 12.79 3.48 -15.83
N ARG A 85 13.10 3.28 -14.55
CA ARG A 85 13.18 4.33 -13.54
C ARG A 85 14.61 4.38 -13.03
N THR A 86 15.20 5.57 -12.96
CA THR A 86 16.51 5.77 -12.32
C THR A 86 16.30 6.39 -10.96
N ASP A 87 16.89 5.80 -9.92
CA ASP A 87 16.85 6.37 -8.57
C ASP A 87 17.88 7.50 -8.38
N ALA A 88 17.89 8.14 -7.21
CA ALA A 88 18.81 9.22 -6.89
C ALA A 88 20.29 8.79 -6.84
N SER A 89 20.58 7.49 -6.74
CA SER A 89 21.95 6.94 -6.80
C SER A 89 22.44 6.73 -8.24
N GLY A 90 21.56 6.90 -9.23
CA GLY A 90 21.84 6.58 -10.63
C GLY A 90 21.57 5.13 -10.99
N THR A 91 20.99 4.34 -10.09
CA THR A 91 20.63 2.94 -10.38
C THR A 91 19.37 2.90 -11.22
N GLU A 92 19.47 2.31 -12.40
CA GLU A 92 18.34 2.12 -13.31
C GLU A 92 17.60 0.79 -13.03
N PHE A 93 16.30 0.88 -12.84
CA PHE A 93 15.35 -0.22 -12.62
C PHE A 93 14.41 -0.36 -13.83
N PRO A 94 14.62 -1.37 -14.68
CA PRO A 94 13.71 -1.63 -15.79
C PRO A 94 12.40 -2.27 -15.31
N TYR A 95 11.31 -1.96 -16.01
CA TYR A 95 10.01 -2.57 -15.80
C TYR A 95 9.20 -2.52 -17.10
N VAL A 96 8.22 -3.43 -17.22
CA VAL A 96 7.28 -3.44 -18.34
C VAL A 96 5.88 -3.14 -17.82
N LEU A 97 5.16 -2.27 -18.52
CA LEU A 97 3.73 -2.08 -18.35
C LEU A 97 2.99 -2.88 -19.42
N LEU A 98 1.92 -3.56 -19.02
CA LEU A 98 0.93 -4.13 -19.92
C LEU A 98 -0.37 -3.38 -19.66
N VAL A 99 -0.64 -2.43 -20.53
CA VAL A 99 -1.81 -1.55 -20.47
C VAL A 99 -2.88 -2.12 -21.42
N PRO A 100 -4.15 -2.23 -20.99
CA PRO A 100 -5.21 -2.68 -21.89
C PRO A 100 -5.28 -1.82 -23.16
N GLU A 101 -5.42 -2.45 -24.33
CA GLU A 101 -5.56 -1.76 -25.63
C GLU A 101 -6.81 -0.85 -25.66
N ASP A 102 -7.81 -1.16 -24.83
CA ASP A 102 -9.04 -0.39 -24.62
C ASP A 102 -8.91 0.58 -23.42
N TYR A 103 -7.71 1.09 -23.12
CA TYR A 103 -7.52 2.08 -22.07
C TYR A 103 -8.34 3.35 -22.34
N THR A 104 -9.09 3.81 -21.34
CA THR A 104 -9.83 5.07 -21.38
C THR A 104 -9.63 5.84 -20.08
N PRO A 105 -9.33 7.14 -20.09
CA PRO A 105 -9.14 7.90 -18.85
C PRO A 105 -10.43 8.09 -18.04
N SER A 106 -11.61 7.78 -18.59
CA SER A 106 -12.91 7.93 -17.91
C SER A 106 -13.22 6.86 -16.86
N ARG A 107 -12.39 5.82 -16.72
CA ARG A 107 -12.53 4.82 -15.65
C ARG A 107 -11.19 4.61 -14.95
N ALA A 108 -11.23 4.38 -13.64
CA ALA A 108 -10.07 3.98 -12.87
C ALA A 108 -9.77 2.49 -13.09
N TYR A 109 -8.50 2.14 -13.30
CA TYR A 109 -8.04 0.78 -13.56
C TYR A 109 -7.38 0.19 -12.31
N PRO A 110 -7.71 -1.05 -11.93
CA PRO A 110 -6.88 -1.83 -11.03
C PRO A 110 -5.46 -1.99 -11.57
N VAL A 111 -4.49 -2.11 -10.67
CA VAL A 111 -3.08 -2.34 -11.00
C VAL A 111 -2.61 -3.63 -10.36
N GLU A 112 -1.80 -4.41 -11.08
CA GLU A 112 -1.18 -5.60 -10.52
C GLU A 112 0.32 -5.64 -10.80
N PHE A 113 1.09 -5.64 -9.72
CA PHE A 113 2.52 -5.88 -9.76
C PHE A 113 2.77 -7.39 -9.79
N ASN A 114 3.47 -7.86 -10.81
CA ASN A 114 3.89 -9.25 -10.96
C ASN A 114 5.40 -9.37 -10.74
N LEU A 115 5.80 -9.94 -9.61
CA LEU A 115 7.20 -10.13 -9.24
C LEU A 115 7.73 -11.49 -9.71
N HIS A 116 8.79 -11.47 -10.53
CA HIS A 116 9.41 -12.71 -11.02
C HIS A 116 10.31 -13.38 -9.96
N GLY A 117 10.55 -14.68 -10.13
CA GLY A 117 11.48 -15.45 -9.31
C GLY A 117 12.91 -15.46 -9.85
N GLY A 118 13.83 -16.11 -9.13
CA GLY A 118 15.19 -16.38 -9.60
C GLY A 118 16.05 -15.12 -9.68
N VAL A 119 15.94 -14.25 -8.68
CA VAL A 119 16.52 -12.90 -8.69
C VAL A 119 18.01 -12.87 -8.34
N ASN A 120 18.58 -13.99 -7.86
CA ASN A 120 20.02 -14.12 -7.64
C ASN A 120 20.80 -14.32 -8.95
N ARG A 121 20.67 -13.36 -9.87
CA ARG A 121 21.29 -13.35 -11.21
C ARG A 121 21.72 -11.92 -11.54
N PRO A 122 22.67 -11.70 -12.47
CA PRO A 122 22.98 -10.35 -12.95
C PRO A 122 21.75 -9.63 -13.52
N LYS A 123 21.79 -8.30 -13.53
CA LYS A 123 20.77 -7.48 -14.20
C LYS A 123 20.63 -7.91 -15.65
N ILE A 124 19.39 -8.12 -16.09
CA ILE A 124 19.09 -8.48 -17.49
C ILE A 124 19.51 -7.35 -18.44
N GLN A 125 19.88 -7.70 -19.66
CA GLN A 125 20.25 -6.73 -20.69
C GLN A 125 19.01 -6.13 -21.37
N PRO A 126 19.12 -4.95 -22.00
CA PRO A 126 18.03 -4.38 -22.78
C PRO A 126 17.49 -5.36 -23.83
N GLY A 127 16.17 -5.54 -23.87
CA GLY A 127 15.49 -6.48 -24.79
C GLY A 127 15.34 -7.91 -24.26
N GLU A 128 15.95 -8.25 -23.12
CA GLU A 128 15.71 -9.52 -22.44
C GLU A 128 14.42 -9.46 -21.60
N SER A 129 13.81 -10.63 -21.36
CA SER A 129 12.67 -10.77 -20.45
C SER A 129 13.07 -11.49 -19.18
N ALA A 130 12.63 -10.97 -18.03
CA ALA A 130 12.74 -11.69 -16.77
C ALA A 130 11.78 -12.90 -16.68
N TRP A 131 10.81 -13.00 -17.61
CA TRP A 131 9.80 -14.05 -17.65
C TRP A 131 10.11 -15.05 -18.77
N ARG A 132 10.16 -16.34 -18.44
CA ARG A 132 10.49 -17.40 -19.40
C ARG A 132 9.51 -17.49 -20.57
N GLN A 133 8.24 -17.19 -20.34
CA GLN A 133 7.17 -17.23 -21.34
C GLN A 133 6.94 -15.86 -22.00
N GLY A 134 7.81 -14.87 -21.75
CA GLY A 134 7.60 -13.48 -22.15
C GLY A 134 6.53 -12.78 -21.31
N TYR A 135 6.29 -11.50 -21.62
CA TYR A 135 5.35 -10.66 -20.88
C TYR A 135 3.89 -10.83 -21.36
N ASP A 136 3.66 -11.35 -22.57
CA ASP A 136 2.30 -11.57 -23.09
C ASP A 136 1.47 -12.50 -22.19
N ALA A 137 2.12 -13.48 -21.55
CA ALA A 137 1.48 -14.40 -20.61
C ALA A 137 0.95 -13.73 -19.33
N LEU A 138 1.37 -12.48 -19.05
CA LEU A 138 0.93 -11.70 -17.90
C LEU A 138 -0.20 -10.72 -18.26
N LYS A 139 -0.61 -10.61 -19.53
CA LYS A 139 -1.67 -9.68 -19.95
C LYS A 139 -2.99 -10.10 -19.31
N LEU A 140 -3.63 -9.15 -18.62
CA LEU A 140 -4.94 -9.32 -17.99
C LEU A 140 -5.91 -8.28 -18.54
N PRO A 141 -7.12 -8.68 -18.99
CA PRO A 141 -8.10 -7.73 -19.50
C PRO A 141 -8.58 -6.79 -18.39
N GLY A 142 -8.77 -5.51 -18.73
CA GLY A 142 -9.32 -4.51 -17.81
C GLY A 142 -8.42 -4.13 -16.63
N ARG A 143 -7.11 -4.44 -16.69
CA ARG A 143 -6.14 -4.19 -15.62
C ARG A 143 -4.81 -3.73 -16.20
N ILE A 144 -4.15 -2.80 -15.52
CA ILE A 144 -2.76 -2.45 -15.83
C ILE A 144 -1.85 -3.41 -15.06
N VAL A 145 -0.98 -4.12 -15.77
CA VAL A 145 0.01 -5.01 -15.14
C VAL A 145 1.38 -4.34 -15.17
N VAL A 146 2.06 -4.36 -14.02
CA VAL A 146 3.42 -3.88 -13.85
C VAL A 146 4.33 -5.08 -13.62
N ALA A 147 5.29 -5.30 -14.50
CA ALA A 147 6.29 -6.35 -14.39
C ALA A 147 7.67 -5.71 -14.14
N PRO A 148 8.02 -5.39 -12.88
CA PRO A 148 9.35 -4.90 -12.55
C PRO A 148 10.40 -6.01 -12.67
N VAL A 149 11.67 -5.62 -12.69
CA VAL A 149 12.82 -6.55 -12.77
C VAL A 149 13.69 -6.42 -11.53
N ALA A 150 14.06 -7.57 -10.95
CA ALA A 150 15.02 -7.70 -9.85
C ALA A 150 16.22 -8.56 -10.23
N TRP A 151 17.34 -8.33 -9.53
CA TRP A 151 18.62 -8.99 -9.78
C TRP A 151 19.48 -9.03 -8.51
N SER A 152 20.70 -9.56 -8.60
CA SER A 152 21.55 -9.89 -7.44
C SER A 152 21.88 -8.70 -6.51
N ASP A 153 21.86 -7.48 -7.04
CA ASP A 153 22.10 -6.23 -6.30
C ASP A 153 20.83 -5.42 -6.03
N ALA A 154 19.68 -5.97 -6.41
CA ALA A 154 18.36 -5.37 -6.28
C ALA A 154 17.32 -6.50 -6.12
N PHE A 155 17.45 -7.33 -5.08
CA PHE A 155 16.40 -8.29 -4.71
C PHE A 155 15.16 -7.53 -4.25
N TRP A 156 13.98 -8.15 -4.35
CA TRP A 156 12.71 -7.53 -3.97
C TRP A 156 12.65 -6.96 -2.53
N TRP A 157 13.46 -7.51 -1.63
CA TRP A 157 13.58 -7.10 -0.23
C TRP A 157 14.91 -6.38 0.08
N LEU A 158 15.60 -5.85 -0.92
CA LEU A 158 16.64 -4.84 -0.68
C LEU A 158 16.00 -3.46 -0.71
N ASP A 159 16.55 -2.56 0.09
CA ASP A 159 16.09 -1.19 0.26
C ASP A 159 15.85 -0.46 -1.07
N ASN A 160 16.74 -0.66 -2.05
CA ASN A 160 16.60 -0.04 -3.37
C ASN A 160 15.36 -0.52 -4.15
N GLN A 161 14.98 -1.79 -4.08
CA GLN A 161 13.73 -2.29 -4.68
C GLN A 161 12.51 -2.00 -3.83
N ALA A 162 12.67 -2.08 -2.50
CA ALA A 162 11.62 -1.74 -1.55
C ALA A 162 11.09 -0.33 -1.84
N ASP A 163 11.98 0.62 -2.13
CA ASP A 163 11.62 1.99 -2.49
C ASP A 163 11.19 2.10 -3.97
N ASN A 164 11.67 1.22 -4.84
CA ASN A 164 11.40 1.25 -6.28
C ASN A 164 9.96 0.89 -6.64
N LEU A 165 9.34 -0.10 -6.00
CA LEU A 165 8.00 -0.56 -6.37
C LEU A 165 6.93 0.54 -6.14
N PRO A 166 6.84 1.18 -4.96
CA PRO A 166 5.97 2.33 -4.76
C PRO A 166 6.28 3.48 -5.73
N ALA A 167 7.57 3.74 -6.01
CA ALA A 167 7.96 4.78 -6.96
C ALA A 167 7.51 4.47 -8.40
N ILE A 168 7.55 3.21 -8.85
CA ILE A 168 6.96 2.80 -10.13
C ILE A 168 5.46 3.01 -10.11
N LEU A 169 4.78 2.62 -9.03
CA LEU A 169 3.34 2.84 -8.89
C LEU A 169 3.00 4.34 -9.01
N HIS A 170 3.77 5.24 -8.40
CA HIS A 170 3.60 6.68 -8.56
C HIS A 170 3.70 7.11 -10.03
N LYS A 171 4.69 6.61 -10.79
CA LYS A 171 4.81 6.87 -12.23
C LYS A 171 3.61 6.36 -13.04
N VAL A 172 3.07 5.20 -12.68
CA VAL A 172 1.86 4.66 -13.31
C VAL A 172 0.67 5.58 -13.02
N LYS A 173 0.48 6.03 -11.76
CA LYS A 173 -0.61 6.93 -11.34
C LYS A 173 -0.54 8.33 -11.97
N GLN A 174 0.65 8.79 -12.39
CA GLN A 174 0.81 10.05 -13.12
C GLN A 174 0.33 9.96 -14.57
N THR A 175 0.44 8.77 -15.18
CA THR A 175 0.19 8.57 -16.61
C THR A 175 -1.20 8.00 -16.86
N TYR A 176 -1.65 7.08 -16.00
CA TYR A 176 -2.88 6.32 -16.16
C TYR A 176 -3.84 6.55 -14.98
N HIS A 177 -5.13 6.53 -15.26
CA HIS A 177 -6.18 6.59 -14.24
C HIS A 177 -6.23 5.28 -13.47
N VAL A 178 -5.62 5.26 -12.28
CA VAL A 178 -5.51 4.08 -11.41
C VAL A 178 -6.55 4.13 -10.29
N ASP A 179 -7.11 2.96 -9.95
CA ASP A 179 -7.88 2.73 -8.73
C ASP A 179 -6.90 2.45 -7.58
N ASP A 180 -6.66 3.46 -6.74
CA ASP A 180 -5.75 3.42 -5.59
C ASP A 180 -6.05 2.27 -4.61
N ASN A 181 -7.29 1.81 -4.56
CA ASN A 181 -7.72 0.76 -3.63
C ASN A 181 -7.73 -0.64 -4.25
N ARG A 182 -7.31 -0.77 -5.52
CA ARG A 182 -7.19 -2.06 -6.22
C ARG A 182 -5.80 -2.23 -6.84
N VAL A 183 -4.79 -2.06 -6.01
CA VAL A 183 -3.39 -2.33 -6.36
C VAL A 183 -2.94 -3.63 -5.69
N TYR A 184 -2.63 -4.66 -6.48
CA TYR A 184 -2.28 -6.00 -5.97
C TYR A 184 -0.80 -6.31 -6.19
N LEU A 185 -0.19 -7.03 -5.25
CA LEU A 185 1.20 -7.46 -5.35
C LEU A 185 1.31 -8.99 -5.39
N THR A 186 1.47 -9.53 -6.59
CA THR A 186 1.67 -10.96 -6.84
C THR A 186 3.14 -11.28 -7.05
N GLY A 187 3.54 -12.53 -6.81
CA GLY A 187 4.88 -12.95 -7.17
C GLY A 187 5.13 -14.43 -7.05
N VAL A 188 6.13 -14.92 -7.78
CA VAL A 188 6.49 -16.34 -7.86
C VAL A 188 7.88 -16.57 -7.27
N SER A 189 8.05 -17.57 -6.41
CA SER A 189 9.35 -17.95 -5.82
C SER A 189 9.98 -16.78 -5.06
N ASP A 190 11.16 -16.27 -5.45
CA ASP A 190 11.71 -15.03 -4.88
C ASP A 190 10.71 -13.86 -4.95
N GLY A 191 9.92 -13.75 -6.03
CA GLY A 191 8.86 -12.75 -6.13
C GLY A 191 7.74 -12.97 -5.12
N GLY A 192 7.42 -14.23 -4.80
CA GLY A 192 6.47 -14.57 -3.74
C GLY A 192 7.02 -14.20 -2.36
N THR A 193 8.31 -14.43 -2.13
CA THR A 193 9.03 -13.93 -0.95
C THR A 193 9.03 -12.40 -0.88
N GLY A 194 9.16 -11.71 -2.02
CA GLY A 194 8.98 -10.26 -2.13
C GLY A 194 7.56 -9.81 -1.73
N SER A 195 6.52 -10.51 -2.18
CA SER A 195 5.13 -10.22 -1.78
C SER A 195 4.95 -10.31 -0.26
N TYR A 196 5.52 -11.33 0.40
CA TYR A 196 5.55 -11.40 1.87
C TYR A 196 6.27 -10.20 2.50
N PHE A 197 7.42 -9.81 1.95
CA PHE A 197 8.20 -8.68 2.48
C PHE A 197 7.37 -7.39 2.53
N PHE A 198 6.66 -7.05 1.45
CA PHE A 198 5.81 -5.86 1.42
C PHE A 198 4.63 -5.97 2.40
N ALA A 199 4.04 -7.16 2.57
CA ALA A 199 2.99 -7.39 3.56
C ALA A 199 3.48 -7.13 5.00
N PHE A 200 4.72 -7.53 5.32
CA PHE A 200 5.31 -7.33 6.65
C PHE A 200 5.83 -5.92 6.91
N MET A 201 6.33 -5.22 5.87
CA MET A 201 7.19 -4.04 6.03
C MET A 201 6.62 -2.74 5.50
N GLN A 202 5.84 -2.78 4.42
CA GLN A 202 5.30 -1.56 3.79
C GLN A 202 4.01 -1.85 3.02
N PRO A 203 2.91 -2.10 3.74
CA PRO A 203 1.71 -2.65 3.13
C PRO A 203 0.69 -1.57 2.76
N THR A 204 1.08 -0.30 2.76
CA THR A 204 0.13 0.84 2.74
C THR A 204 -0.50 1.02 1.36
N GLU A 205 0.27 0.85 0.28
CA GLU A 205 -0.20 1.05 -1.10
C GLU A 205 -1.02 -0.13 -1.65
N TRP A 206 -1.01 -1.28 -0.96
CA TRP A 206 -1.44 -2.55 -1.54
C TRP A 206 -2.77 -3.02 -0.95
N ALA A 207 -3.66 -3.45 -1.83
CA ALA A 207 -4.95 -4.04 -1.47
C ALA A 207 -4.83 -5.49 -0.99
N ALA A 208 -3.98 -6.28 -1.66
CA ALA A 208 -3.71 -7.66 -1.26
C ALA A 208 -2.36 -8.16 -1.78
N PHE A 209 -1.87 -9.23 -1.13
CA PHE A 209 -0.59 -9.87 -1.40
C PHE A 209 -0.81 -11.31 -1.85
N LEU A 210 -0.18 -11.73 -2.95
CA LEU A 210 -0.40 -13.05 -3.51
C LEU A 210 0.95 -13.77 -3.72
N PRO A 211 1.53 -14.32 -2.64
CA PRO A 211 2.78 -15.05 -2.71
C PRO A 211 2.55 -16.48 -3.24
N TYR A 212 3.09 -16.75 -4.43
CA TYR A 212 3.06 -18.06 -5.06
C TYR A 212 4.41 -18.74 -4.93
N ILE A 213 4.41 -19.95 -4.39
CA ILE A 213 5.60 -20.78 -4.12
C ILE A 213 6.74 -19.97 -3.49
N GLY A 214 6.42 -19.00 -2.62
CA GLY A 214 7.38 -18.19 -1.88
C GLY A 214 7.60 -18.71 -0.46
N HIS A 215 8.53 -18.10 0.30
CA HIS A 215 8.87 -18.55 1.65
C HIS A 215 9.21 -17.39 2.60
N PRO A 216 8.37 -17.07 3.62
CA PRO A 216 8.61 -15.97 4.55
C PRO A 216 9.97 -16.05 5.26
N GLY A 217 10.38 -17.24 5.70
CA GLY A 217 11.66 -17.45 6.40
C GLY A 217 12.93 -17.13 5.59
N VAL A 218 12.84 -16.89 4.28
CA VAL A 218 13.99 -16.36 3.52
C VAL A 218 14.33 -14.95 4.00
N LEU A 219 13.32 -14.17 4.38
CA LEU A 219 13.45 -12.79 4.86
C LEU A 219 14.08 -12.71 6.25
N SER A 220 13.96 -13.76 7.06
CA SER A 220 14.48 -13.81 8.44
C SER A 220 15.71 -14.70 8.57
N ASN A 221 16.42 -14.97 7.48
CA ASN A 221 17.61 -15.80 7.49
C ASN A 221 18.82 -14.98 7.95
N PRO A 222 19.40 -15.23 9.15
CA PRO A 222 20.51 -14.43 9.66
C PRO A 222 21.82 -14.59 8.86
N ARG A 223 21.87 -15.56 7.94
CA ARG A 223 23.01 -15.76 7.03
C ARG A 223 22.83 -15.06 5.67
N ALA A 224 21.67 -14.46 5.41
CA ALA A 224 21.42 -13.72 4.18
C ALA A 224 22.09 -12.34 4.23
N ARG A 225 22.21 -11.70 3.06
CA ARG A 225 22.79 -10.33 2.92
C ARG A 225 22.02 -9.32 3.78
N ILE A 226 20.71 -9.48 3.88
CA ILE A 226 19.82 -8.72 4.76
C ILE A 226 18.84 -9.71 5.39
N SER A 227 18.55 -9.49 6.67
CA SER A 227 17.57 -10.24 7.45
C SER A 227 16.66 -9.28 8.18
N TYR A 228 15.39 -9.63 8.28
CA TYR A 228 14.38 -8.85 8.96
C TYR A 228 13.66 -9.67 10.03
N PRO A 229 13.28 -9.08 11.17
CA PRO A 229 12.30 -9.71 12.05
C PRO A 229 10.94 -9.78 11.36
N LEU A 230 10.21 -10.88 11.54
CA LEU A 230 8.88 -11.07 10.97
C LEU A 230 7.84 -10.93 12.08
N PHE A 231 7.11 -9.82 12.07
CA PHE A 231 6.02 -9.54 13.00
C PHE A 231 4.69 -9.98 12.38
N PHE A 232 4.23 -11.20 12.68
CA PHE A 232 2.97 -11.74 12.14
C PHE A 232 1.76 -10.93 12.57
N GLU A 233 1.88 -10.25 13.71
CA GLU A 233 0.95 -9.25 14.22
C GLU A 233 0.73 -8.06 13.29
N ASN A 234 1.58 -7.84 12.27
CA ASN A 234 1.37 -6.81 11.26
C ASN A 234 0.42 -7.23 10.12
N LEU A 235 0.08 -8.52 10.00
CA LEU A 235 -0.71 -9.06 8.90
C LEU A 235 -2.25 -8.95 9.01
N PRO A 236 -2.87 -8.74 10.20
CA PRO A 236 -4.30 -8.44 10.25
C PRO A 236 -4.68 -7.25 9.36
N GLY A 237 -5.70 -7.42 8.52
CA GLY A 237 -6.12 -6.41 7.54
C GLY A 237 -5.24 -6.32 6.29
N LYS A 238 -4.29 -7.25 6.11
CA LYS A 238 -3.44 -7.38 4.92
C LYS A 238 -3.71 -8.73 4.23
N PRO A 239 -4.69 -8.80 3.33
CA PRO A 239 -5.16 -10.07 2.75
C PRO A 239 -4.04 -10.79 1.98
N LEU A 240 -3.83 -12.07 2.27
CA LEU A 240 -2.86 -12.93 1.57
C LEU A 240 -3.52 -14.10 0.83
N PHE A 241 -3.25 -14.26 -0.47
CA PHE A 241 -3.57 -15.50 -1.20
C PHE A 241 -2.29 -16.32 -1.41
N ILE A 242 -2.08 -17.29 -0.53
CA ILE A 242 -0.85 -18.07 -0.45
C ILE A 242 -1.03 -19.38 -1.21
N VAL A 243 -0.10 -19.69 -2.11
CA VAL A 243 -0.04 -20.98 -2.80
C VAL A 243 1.33 -21.60 -2.63
N ASN A 244 1.39 -22.84 -2.14
CA ASN A 244 2.62 -23.65 -2.17
C ASN A 244 2.30 -25.07 -2.61
N SER A 245 3.29 -25.76 -3.19
CA SER A 245 3.09 -27.12 -3.69
C SER A 245 3.68 -28.17 -2.75
N GLU A 246 3.11 -29.38 -2.73
CA GLU A 246 3.57 -30.45 -1.83
C GLU A 246 4.99 -30.93 -2.15
N ASN A 247 5.28 -31.15 -3.45
CA ASN A 247 6.52 -31.70 -3.96
C ASN A 247 7.50 -30.61 -4.44
N ASP A 248 7.27 -29.35 -4.08
CA ASP A 248 8.21 -28.27 -4.36
C ASP A 248 9.56 -28.59 -3.71
N ARG A 249 10.62 -28.64 -4.54
CA ARG A 249 11.98 -29.01 -4.09
C ARG A 249 12.68 -27.91 -3.29
N LEU A 250 12.19 -26.67 -3.34
CA LEU A 250 12.75 -25.51 -2.65
C LEU A 250 11.89 -25.12 -1.45
N TYR A 251 10.60 -24.92 -1.68
CA TYR A 251 9.65 -24.41 -0.69
C TYR A 251 8.39 -25.28 -0.58
N PRO A 252 8.55 -26.57 -0.23
CA PRO A 252 7.41 -27.48 -0.08
C PRO A 252 6.44 -27.00 0.98
N ALA A 253 5.14 -27.21 0.78
CA ALA A 253 4.08 -26.79 1.70
C ALA A 253 4.35 -27.12 3.17
N ARG A 254 5.02 -28.26 3.45
CA ARG A 254 5.43 -28.66 4.81
C ARG A 254 6.36 -27.66 5.52
N VAL A 255 7.24 -26.95 4.81
CA VAL A 255 8.13 -25.94 5.42
C VAL A 255 7.43 -24.60 5.61
N ILE A 256 6.33 -24.37 4.89
CA ILE A 256 5.51 -23.16 5.01
C ILE A 256 4.51 -23.28 6.16
N THR A 257 4.07 -24.50 6.47
CA THR A 257 3.04 -24.79 7.50
C THR A 257 3.30 -24.08 8.85
N PRO A 258 4.52 -24.07 9.43
CA PRO A 258 4.76 -23.34 10.68
C PRO A 258 4.48 -21.83 10.58
N TYR A 259 4.69 -21.22 9.41
CA TYR A 259 4.37 -19.81 9.19
C TYR A 259 2.87 -19.58 9.03
N ILE A 260 2.15 -20.53 8.44
CA ILE A 260 0.68 -20.52 8.39
C ILE A 260 0.09 -20.62 9.80
N ASP A 261 0.69 -21.43 10.67
CA ASP A 261 0.28 -21.51 12.08
C ASP A 261 0.49 -20.17 12.80
N LEU A 262 1.62 -19.50 12.57
CA LEU A 262 1.89 -18.15 13.11
C LEU A 262 0.92 -17.11 12.56
N MET A 263 0.61 -17.13 11.26
CA MET A 263 -0.42 -16.27 10.64
C MET A 263 -1.79 -16.50 11.27
N THR A 264 -2.16 -17.77 11.50
CA THR A 264 -3.42 -18.15 12.16
C THR A 264 -3.48 -17.61 13.59
N GLN A 265 -2.39 -17.77 14.37
CA GLN A 265 -2.30 -17.24 15.74
C GLN A 265 -2.40 -15.71 15.79
N ALA A 266 -1.77 -15.04 14.82
CA ALA A 266 -1.82 -13.59 14.68
C ALA A 266 -3.16 -13.07 14.14
N LYS A 267 -4.08 -13.97 13.72
CA LYS A 267 -5.36 -13.64 13.08
C LYS A 267 -5.16 -12.84 11.78
N ALA A 268 -4.14 -13.20 11.01
CA ALA A 268 -3.94 -12.67 9.67
C ALA A 268 -5.12 -13.05 8.76
N ASP A 269 -5.39 -12.21 7.77
CA ASP A 269 -6.40 -12.49 6.75
C ASP A 269 -5.72 -13.23 5.58
N PHE A 270 -5.96 -14.53 5.44
CA PHE A 270 -5.34 -15.29 4.36
C PHE A 270 -6.17 -16.48 3.87
N VAL A 271 -5.93 -16.81 2.60
CA VAL A 271 -6.29 -18.10 2.00
C VAL A 271 -4.98 -18.86 1.75
N TYR A 272 -4.86 -20.07 2.28
CA TYR A 272 -3.73 -20.96 1.98
C TYR A 272 -4.19 -22.14 1.13
N THR A 273 -3.62 -22.26 -0.07
CA THR A 273 -3.88 -23.36 -0.99
C THR A 273 -2.62 -24.20 -1.17
N VAL A 274 -2.74 -25.50 -0.89
CA VAL A 274 -1.69 -26.47 -1.18
C VAL A 274 -2.00 -27.17 -2.50
N ILE A 275 -1.05 -27.15 -3.43
CA ILE A 275 -1.17 -27.86 -4.71
C ILE A 275 -0.65 -29.29 -4.52
N ALA A 276 -1.58 -30.25 -4.53
CA ALA A 276 -1.29 -31.68 -4.45
C ALA A 276 -0.38 -32.10 -5.62
N ASP A 277 0.64 -32.91 -5.31
CA ASP A 277 1.67 -33.37 -6.25
C ASP A 277 2.46 -32.28 -6.99
N GLY A 278 2.15 -31.00 -6.78
CA GLY A 278 2.75 -29.90 -7.52
C GLY A 278 4.23 -29.70 -7.18
N GLU A 279 4.98 -29.18 -8.15
CA GLU A 279 6.42 -28.91 -8.02
C GLU A 279 6.71 -27.40 -7.90
N HIS A 280 7.99 -27.01 -8.04
CA HIS A 280 8.45 -25.62 -8.04
C HIS A 280 8.21 -24.93 -9.40
N ASN A 281 6.95 -24.86 -9.81
CA ASN A 281 6.50 -24.19 -11.04
C ASN A 281 5.07 -23.63 -10.88
N THR A 282 4.55 -22.97 -11.90
CA THR A 282 3.22 -22.34 -11.91
C THR A 282 2.23 -23.04 -12.84
N ALA A 283 2.45 -24.31 -13.20
CA ALA A 283 1.56 -25.05 -14.10
C ALA A 283 0.14 -25.23 -13.54
N TRP A 284 -0.04 -25.10 -12.22
CA TRP A 284 -1.32 -25.14 -11.52
C TRP A 284 -2.13 -23.84 -11.63
N MET A 285 -1.53 -22.74 -12.09
CA MET A 285 -2.16 -21.42 -12.07
C MET A 285 -3.46 -21.34 -12.88
N PRO A 286 -3.59 -21.96 -14.08
CA PRO A 286 -4.85 -21.99 -14.82
C PRO A 286 -6.02 -22.57 -14.01
N ASP A 287 -5.77 -23.59 -13.17
CA ASP A 287 -6.81 -24.21 -12.35
C ASP A 287 -7.22 -23.37 -11.13
N GLN A 288 -6.39 -22.38 -10.76
CA GLN A 288 -6.62 -21.50 -9.62
C GLN A 288 -7.03 -20.07 -10.02
N ILE A 289 -7.01 -19.74 -11.31
CA ILE A 289 -7.14 -18.35 -11.77
C ILE A 289 -8.47 -17.71 -11.34
N ASP A 290 -9.57 -18.45 -11.40
CA ASP A 290 -10.89 -17.93 -11.00
C ASP A 290 -10.94 -17.60 -9.51
N ARG A 291 -10.32 -18.44 -8.66
CA ARG A 291 -10.22 -18.22 -7.21
C ARG A 291 -9.31 -17.02 -6.90
N ILE A 292 -8.19 -16.92 -7.60
CA ILE A 292 -7.24 -15.80 -7.47
C ILE A 292 -7.93 -14.48 -7.85
N GLU A 293 -8.63 -14.44 -8.98
CA GLU A 293 -9.30 -13.24 -9.45
C GLU A 293 -10.54 -12.89 -8.59
N ALA A 294 -11.26 -13.89 -8.08
CA ALA A 294 -12.32 -13.67 -7.08
C ALA A 294 -11.76 -13.05 -5.80
N PHE A 295 -10.67 -13.61 -5.27
CA PHE A 295 -10.01 -13.07 -4.09
C PHE A 295 -9.61 -11.60 -4.28
N LYS A 296 -8.98 -11.24 -5.41
CA LYS A 296 -8.64 -9.84 -5.69
C LYS A 296 -9.88 -8.95 -5.73
N ARG A 297 -10.97 -9.36 -6.39
CA ARG A 297 -12.21 -8.57 -6.46
C ARG A 297 -12.87 -8.35 -5.09
N GLU A 298 -12.79 -9.34 -4.22
CA GLU A 298 -13.37 -9.31 -2.86
C GLU A 298 -12.52 -8.48 -1.88
N HIS A 299 -11.22 -8.35 -2.14
CA HIS A 299 -10.28 -7.63 -1.25
C HIS A 299 -9.85 -6.31 -1.88
N VAL A 300 -10.67 -5.29 -1.65
CA VAL A 300 -10.35 -3.88 -1.94
C VAL A 300 -9.71 -3.27 -0.70
N ARG A 301 -8.69 -2.43 -0.88
CA ARG A 301 -8.01 -1.76 0.22
C ARG A 301 -8.96 -0.82 0.96
N ASP A 302 -8.96 -0.92 2.28
CA ASP A 302 -9.42 0.17 3.15
C ASP A 302 -8.25 1.13 3.41
N PRO A 303 -8.28 2.37 2.88
CA PRO A 303 -7.19 3.34 3.04
C PRO A 303 -7.16 3.97 4.44
N LEU A 304 -8.28 3.92 5.18
CA LEU A 304 -8.46 4.65 6.43
C LEU A 304 -9.10 3.76 7.51
N PRO A 305 -8.57 2.56 7.80
CA PRO A 305 -9.22 1.62 8.69
C PRO A 305 -9.33 2.15 10.13
N ASP A 306 -10.44 1.86 10.79
CA ASP A 306 -10.70 2.27 12.18
C ASP A 306 -9.71 1.67 13.18
N ARG A 307 -9.15 0.50 12.86
CA ARG A 307 -8.20 -0.20 13.73
C ARG A 307 -6.93 -0.54 12.98
N LEU A 308 -5.80 -0.15 13.56
CA LEU A 308 -4.48 -0.46 13.06
C LEU A 308 -3.59 -1.05 14.14
N GLN A 309 -2.67 -1.92 13.72
CA GLN A 309 -1.56 -2.38 14.53
C GLN A 309 -0.29 -2.29 13.69
N TRP A 310 0.81 -1.89 14.32
CA TRP A 310 2.11 -1.88 13.67
C TRP A 310 3.24 -2.13 14.66
N ILE A 311 4.13 -3.05 14.30
CA ILE A 311 5.36 -3.39 15.00
C ILE A 311 6.54 -3.12 14.08
N THR A 312 7.55 -2.41 14.59
CA THR A 312 8.83 -2.19 13.91
C THR A 312 9.95 -2.07 14.94
N ASP A 313 11.16 -2.46 14.56
CA ASP A 313 12.41 -2.33 15.32
C ASP A 313 13.25 -1.12 14.90
N ARG A 314 12.74 -0.30 13.96
CA ARG A 314 13.43 0.87 13.41
C ARG A 314 12.48 2.00 13.04
N THR A 315 13.00 3.23 12.98
CA THR A 315 12.22 4.45 12.71
C THR A 315 12.66 5.22 11.47
N ASP A 316 13.78 4.82 10.86
CA ASP A 316 14.31 5.40 9.63
C ASP A 316 13.57 4.91 8.36
N ARG A 317 13.02 3.68 8.40
CA ARG A 317 12.16 3.09 7.35
C ARG A 317 11.21 2.04 7.92
N TYR A 318 10.22 1.63 7.13
CA TYR A 318 9.20 0.60 7.50
C TYR A 318 8.41 0.93 8.78
N ASN A 319 8.38 2.20 9.17
CA ASN A 319 7.80 2.66 10.42
C ASN A 319 6.39 3.22 10.28
N ARG A 320 5.73 3.01 9.14
CA ARG A 320 4.40 3.55 8.85
C ARG A 320 3.48 2.44 8.32
N ASN A 321 2.23 2.46 8.79
CA ASN A 321 1.13 1.69 8.23
C ASN A 321 -0.08 2.62 8.11
N HIS A 322 -0.46 2.96 6.87
CA HIS A 322 -1.58 3.88 6.61
C HIS A 322 -1.41 5.22 7.35
N TRP A 323 -2.35 5.56 8.24
CA TRP A 323 -2.42 6.83 8.94
C TRP A 323 -1.68 6.86 10.29
N ILE A 324 -0.93 5.80 10.63
CA ILE A 324 -0.07 5.75 11.83
C ILE A 324 1.41 5.63 11.47
N ARG A 325 2.27 6.26 12.26
CA ARG A 325 3.74 6.16 12.13
C ARG A 325 4.41 6.09 13.51
N LEU A 326 5.41 5.22 13.65
CA LEU A 326 6.30 5.17 14.81
C LEU A 326 7.51 6.05 14.55
N ASP A 327 7.68 7.11 15.34
CA ASP A 327 8.76 8.09 15.16
C ASP A 327 9.89 7.90 16.16
N GLY A 328 9.62 7.29 17.31
CA GLY A 328 10.60 7.00 18.36
C GLY A 328 10.36 5.66 19.03
N LEU A 329 11.46 4.94 19.30
CA LEU A 329 11.47 3.68 20.04
C LEU A 329 12.25 3.87 21.34
N ARG A 330 11.89 3.11 22.38
CA ARG A 330 12.61 3.14 23.66
C ARG A 330 14.08 2.75 23.49
N THR A 331 14.35 1.80 22.61
CA THR A 331 15.70 1.33 22.28
C THR A 331 15.70 0.96 20.80
N GLU A 332 16.56 1.61 20.03
CA GLU A 332 16.70 1.34 18.60
C GLU A 332 17.17 -0.11 18.37
N GLY A 333 16.55 -0.81 17.43
CA GLY A 333 16.76 -2.25 17.19
C GLY A 333 15.94 -3.18 18.10
N GLU A 334 15.25 -2.65 19.13
CA GLU A 334 14.22 -3.39 19.86
C GLU A 334 12.82 -3.03 19.32
N PRO A 335 11.94 -4.02 19.08
CA PRO A 335 10.64 -3.74 18.50
C PRO A 335 9.71 -2.96 19.44
N GLY A 336 9.16 -1.87 18.92
CA GLY A 336 8.01 -1.17 19.51
C GLY A 336 6.72 -1.54 18.79
N ARG A 337 5.60 -1.43 19.50
CA ARG A 337 4.26 -1.73 18.98
C ARG A 337 3.29 -0.60 19.26
N LEU A 338 2.52 -0.24 18.23
CA LEU A 338 1.30 0.56 18.35
C LEU A 338 0.08 -0.29 18.00
N ILE A 339 -0.98 -0.14 18.80
CA ILE A 339 -2.34 -0.55 18.44
C ILE A 339 -3.20 0.70 18.57
N VAL A 340 -3.88 1.08 17.49
CA VAL A 340 -4.68 2.29 17.43
C VAL A 340 -6.11 1.93 17.03
N GLU A 341 -7.08 2.45 17.76
CA GLU A 341 -8.51 2.32 17.48
C GLU A 341 -9.14 3.72 17.44
N ARG A 342 -9.78 4.05 16.32
CA ARG A 342 -10.53 5.28 16.09
C ARG A 342 -12.02 4.99 16.16
N GLN A 343 -12.76 5.87 16.84
CA GLN A 343 -14.22 5.93 16.83
C GLN A 343 -14.62 7.40 16.68
N GLY A 344 -14.71 7.86 15.43
CA GLY A 344 -14.82 9.28 15.09
C GLY A 344 -13.70 10.11 15.75
N ASN A 345 -14.08 11.10 16.55
CA ASN A 345 -13.14 12.00 17.23
C ASN A 345 -12.45 11.42 18.48
N GLN A 346 -12.70 10.15 18.82
CA GLN A 346 -12.04 9.47 19.93
C GLN A 346 -11.03 8.47 19.39
N ILE A 347 -9.76 8.63 19.77
CA ILE A 347 -8.67 7.74 19.35
C ILE A 347 -8.02 7.14 20.60
N THR A 348 -8.00 5.81 20.67
CA THR A 348 -7.31 5.07 21.72
C THR A 348 -6.05 4.44 21.16
N VAL A 349 -4.94 4.61 21.88
CA VAL A 349 -3.62 4.09 21.50
C VAL A 349 -3.09 3.23 22.65
N ASN A 350 -2.70 1.99 22.31
CA ASN A 350 -1.83 1.18 23.14
C ASN A 350 -0.42 1.23 22.55
N ALA A 351 0.51 1.83 23.29
CA ALA A 351 1.90 2.00 22.88
C ALA A 351 2.82 1.20 23.80
N VAL A 352 3.59 0.27 23.22
CA VAL A 352 4.55 -0.58 23.94
C VAL A 352 5.94 -0.35 23.35
N TYR A 353 6.87 0.16 24.16
CA TYR A 353 8.24 0.51 23.75
C TYR A 353 8.35 1.54 22.62
N VAL A 354 7.28 2.30 22.37
CA VAL A 354 7.24 3.44 21.45
C VAL A 354 7.29 4.71 22.30
N THR A 355 8.24 5.60 22.02
CA THR A 355 8.34 6.89 22.73
C THR A 355 7.56 7.97 22.03
N ASP A 356 7.57 7.98 20.69
CA ASP A 356 6.99 9.04 19.87
C ASP A 356 6.30 8.42 18.65
N PHE A 357 5.15 8.97 18.28
CA PHE A 357 4.38 8.50 17.14
C PHE A 357 3.54 9.62 16.52
N THR A 358 3.17 9.43 15.27
CA THR A 358 2.34 10.36 14.51
C THR A 358 1.01 9.70 14.16
N LEU A 359 -0.08 10.45 14.35
CA LEU A 359 -1.39 10.14 13.78
C LEU A 359 -1.72 11.13 12.67
N LEU A 360 -2.08 10.63 11.50
CA LEU A 360 -2.53 11.43 10.37
C LEU A 360 -4.07 11.41 10.34
N LEU A 361 -4.69 12.58 10.29
CA LEU A 361 -6.15 12.71 10.39
C LEU A 361 -6.75 13.12 9.05
N ASN A 362 -7.77 12.38 8.62
CA ASN A 362 -8.51 12.61 7.39
C ASN A 362 -9.88 13.26 7.71
N PRO A 363 -10.31 14.32 6.99
CA PRO A 363 -11.61 14.99 7.15
C PRO A 363 -12.86 14.12 6.99
N GLU A 364 -12.78 12.97 6.31
CA GLU A 364 -13.90 12.03 6.17
C GLU A 364 -14.11 11.18 7.43
N GLU A 365 -13.08 11.06 8.26
CA GLU A 365 -13.06 10.14 9.40
C GLU A 365 -13.08 10.86 10.74
N VAL A 366 -12.78 12.17 10.74
CA VAL A 366 -12.69 13.02 11.92
C VAL A 366 -13.48 14.30 11.66
N ASP A 367 -14.42 14.62 12.56
CA ASP A 367 -15.15 15.88 12.52
C ASP A 367 -14.31 16.99 13.16
N PHE A 368 -13.60 17.76 12.34
CA PHE A 368 -12.77 18.88 12.81
C PHE A 368 -13.58 20.05 13.41
N SER A 369 -14.91 20.03 13.36
CA SER A 369 -15.78 20.97 14.10
C SER A 369 -15.98 20.57 15.57
N GLN A 370 -15.52 19.38 15.96
CA GLN A 370 -15.57 18.87 17.33
C GLN A 370 -14.16 18.64 17.90
N PRO A 371 -14.01 18.65 19.23
CA PRO A 371 -12.75 18.27 19.87
C PRO A 371 -12.35 16.84 19.49
N VAL A 372 -11.05 16.63 19.23
CA VAL A 372 -10.45 15.30 19.10
C VAL A 372 -9.79 14.93 20.42
N THR A 373 -10.06 13.73 20.92
CA THR A 373 -9.45 13.19 22.14
C THR A 373 -8.60 11.97 21.79
N VAL A 374 -7.31 12.02 22.16
CA VAL A 374 -6.38 10.89 22.05
C VAL A 374 -5.99 10.41 23.43
N THR A 375 -6.25 9.13 23.69
CA THR A 375 -5.90 8.44 24.94
C THR A 375 -4.80 7.43 24.67
N VAL A 376 -3.62 7.61 25.29
CA VAL A 376 -2.48 6.70 25.17
C VAL A 376 -2.30 5.95 26.48
N ASN A 377 -2.32 4.62 26.44
CA ASN A 377 -2.14 3.76 27.60
C ASN A 377 -3.03 4.14 28.80
N GLY A 378 -4.27 4.56 28.51
CA GLY A 378 -5.27 4.97 29.52
C GLY A 378 -5.17 6.42 29.98
N LYS A 379 -4.22 7.21 29.48
CA LYS A 379 -4.07 8.65 29.81
C LYS A 379 -4.40 9.52 28.59
N VAL A 380 -5.24 10.53 28.78
CA VAL A 380 -5.52 11.53 27.74
C VAL A 380 -4.26 12.36 27.51
N VAL A 381 -3.74 12.35 26.27
CA VAL A 381 -2.55 13.12 25.86
C VAL A 381 -2.88 14.30 24.96
N GLN A 382 -4.00 14.20 24.25
CA GLN A 382 -4.53 15.27 23.41
C GLN A 382 -6.04 15.35 23.65
N SER A 383 -6.55 16.56 23.86
CA SER A 383 -7.99 16.82 23.90
C SER A 383 -8.27 18.27 23.53
N GLY A 384 -8.97 18.48 22.44
CA GLY A 384 -9.32 19.84 21.99
C GLY A 384 -9.57 19.90 20.49
N MET A 385 -9.90 21.10 20.02
CA MET A 385 -10.04 21.38 18.59
C MET A 385 -8.69 21.18 17.89
N ILE A 386 -8.70 20.48 16.76
CA ILE A 386 -7.51 20.30 15.92
C ILE A 386 -7.63 21.22 14.71
N ALA A 387 -6.59 22.00 14.45
CA ALA A 387 -6.52 22.83 13.26
C ALA A 387 -6.14 21.98 12.05
N GLN A 388 -6.89 22.15 10.96
CA GLN A 388 -6.53 21.62 9.66
C GLN A 388 -5.45 22.50 8.99
N SER A 389 -4.62 21.90 8.14
CA SER A 389 -3.43 22.51 7.53
C SER A 389 -3.32 22.12 6.06
N ALA A 390 -3.29 23.13 5.19
CA ALA A 390 -3.02 22.95 3.76
C ALA A 390 -1.60 22.40 3.51
N ASP A 391 -0.63 22.79 4.33
CA ASP A 391 0.75 22.31 4.23
C ASP A 391 0.83 20.81 4.56
N THR A 392 0.11 20.37 5.59
CA THR A 392 0.02 18.93 5.94
C THR A 392 -0.65 18.15 4.82
N LEU A 393 -1.75 18.67 4.28
CA LEU A 393 -2.46 18.06 3.14
C LEU A 393 -1.55 17.90 1.92
N LEU A 394 -0.88 18.97 1.49
CA LEU A 394 0.00 18.93 0.32
C LEU A 394 1.25 18.06 0.54
N LYS A 395 1.83 18.08 1.75
CA LYS A 395 2.96 17.23 2.14
C LYS A 395 2.63 15.74 1.96
N TRP A 396 1.50 15.29 2.51
CA TRP A 396 1.13 13.87 2.45
C TRP A 396 0.55 13.47 1.10
N ALA A 397 -0.23 14.34 0.43
CA ALA A 397 -0.69 14.10 -0.94
C ALA A 397 0.49 13.91 -1.92
N ALA A 398 1.55 14.72 -1.79
CA ALA A 398 2.75 14.59 -2.61
C ALA A 398 3.54 13.30 -2.31
N LYS A 399 3.55 12.87 -1.04
CA LYS A 399 4.27 11.67 -0.60
C LYS A 399 3.57 10.39 -1.01
N ASP A 400 2.27 10.32 -0.81
CA ASP A 400 1.48 9.08 -0.94
C ASP A 400 0.98 8.87 -2.37
N ARG A 401 0.80 9.98 -3.11
CA ARG A 401 0.22 9.95 -4.47
C ARG A 401 -1.05 9.10 -4.52
N ASP A 402 -1.89 9.27 -3.51
CA ASP A 402 -3.07 8.45 -3.25
C ASP A 402 -4.20 9.36 -2.80
N ARG A 403 -5.24 9.44 -3.63
CA ARG A 403 -6.34 10.40 -3.44
C ARG A 403 -7.33 9.91 -2.40
N SER A 404 -7.23 8.64 -1.99
CA SER A 404 -8.00 8.07 -0.90
C SER A 404 -7.34 8.24 0.48
N MET A 405 -6.08 8.67 0.52
CA MET A 405 -5.31 8.94 1.75
C MET A 405 -4.86 10.40 1.85
N LEU A 406 -5.83 11.31 1.94
CA LEU A 406 -5.58 12.76 2.11
C LEU A 406 -5.70 13.18 3.57
N PHE A 407 -4.63 13.72 4.16
CA PHE A 407 -4.59 14.06 5.58
C PHE A 407 -4.44 15.56 5.80
N THR A 408 -5.39 16.19 6.48
CA THR A 408 -5.34 17.64 6.74
C THR A 408 -4.75 18.00 8.09
N ALA A 409 -4.52 17.03 8.98
CA ALA A 409 -3.81 17.26 10.23
C ALA A 409 -2.86 16.12 10.57
N GLU A 410 -1.76 16.45 11.23
CA GLU A 410 -0.80 15.49 11.78
C GLU A 410 -0.60 15.77 13.27
N LEU A 411 -0.76 14.75 14.10
CA LEU A 411 -0.57 14.83 15.54
C LEU A 411 0.69 14.06 15.91
N ASN A 412 1.75 14.81 16.26
CA ASN A 412 2.97 14.24 16.82
C ASN A 412 2.79 14.10 18.33
N LEU A 413 2.81 12.87 18.84
CA LEU A 413 2.43 12.53 20.20
C LEU A 413 3.55 11.78 20.90
N HIS A 414 3.71 12.05 22.19
CA HIS A 414 4.64 11.37 23.07
C HIS A 414 3.90 10.35 23.95
N THR A 415 4.47 9.17 24.13
CA THR A 415 3.95 8.15 25.04
C THR A 415 4.21 8.58 26.50
N PRO A 416 3.18 8.64 27.36
CA PRO A 416 3.30 9.17 28.72
C PRO A 416 4.15 8.39 29.72
#